data_AF-A0AAU2V7Z6-F1
#
_entry.id   AF-A0AAU2V7Z6-F1
#
_cell.length_a   1.000
_cell.length_b   1.000
_cell.length_c   1.000
_cell.angle_alpha   90.00
_cell.angle_beta   90.00
_cell.angle_gamma   90.00
#
_symmetry.space_group_name_H-M   'P 1'
#
loop_
_entity.id
_entity.type
_entity.pdbx_description
1 polymer ?
#
loop_
_entity_poly.entity_id
_entity_poly.type
_entity_poly.pdbx_seq_one_letter_code
_entity_poly.pdbx_strand_id
1 'polypeptide(L)'
;MTRDSGTSPRTYPQPPIELAGFVDNYLYGCAPAPECGVCAALAEELATARRGKEHSRAYDAAAEIRNHPHPARPAGETQGRK
;
A
#
# COMPACT_ATOMS: atom_id res chain seq x y z
N MET A 1 -43.38 15.60 0.22
CA MET A 1 -42.26 15.22 -0.67
C MET A 1 -41.55 14.03 -0.02
N THR A 2 -41.99 12.82 -0.30
CA THR A 2 -41.43 11.58 0.29
C THR A 2 -40.17 11.19 -0.47
N ARG A 3 -39.01 11.20 0.21
CA ARG A 3 -37.73 10.76 -0.36
C ARG A 3 -37.73 9.24 -0.49
N ASP A 4 -37.66 8.74 -1.71
CA ASP A 4 -37.39 7.35 -2.03
C ASP A 4 -35.99 6.98 -1.51
N SER A 5 -35.95 6.14 -0.47
CA SER A 5 -34.72 5.66 0.16
C SER A 5 -34.21 4.41 -0.57
N GLY A 6 -34.04 4.54 -1.89
CA GLY A 6 -33.61 3.46 -2.76
C GLY A 6 -32.19 2.99 -2.43
N THR A 7 -32.08 2.04 -1.50
CA THR A 7 -30.85 1.29 -1.24
C THR A 7 -31.14 -0.21 -1.20
N SER A 8 -31.96 -0.70 -2.14
CA SER A 8 -32.04 -2.14 -2.36
C SER A 8 -30.71 -2.59 -2.98
N PRO A 9 -29.92 -3.46 -2.31
CA PRO A 9 -28.64 -3.92 -2.84
C PRO A 9 -28.87 -4.62 -4.18
N ARG A 10 -28.10 -4.24 -5.21
CA ARG A 10 -28.12 -4.95 -6.48
C ARG A 10 -27.46 -6.31 -6.28
N THR A 11 -28.23 -7.38 -6.36
CA THR A 11 -27.68 -8.75 -6.41
C THR A 11 -27.13 -8.98 -7.81
N TYR A 12 -25.82 -9.12 -7.91
CA TYR A 12 -25.17 -9.54 -9.15
C TYR A 12 -25.35 -11.06 -9.34
N PRO A 13 -25.57 -11.54 -10.58
CA PRO A 13 -25.81 -12.96 -10.84
C PRO A 13 -24.57 -13.85 -10.60
N GLN A 14 -23.40 -13.22 -10.50
CA GLN A 14 -22.11 -13.87 -10.29
C GLN A 14 -21.71 -13.81 -8.81
N PRO A 15 -21.07 -14.88 -8.29
CA PRO A 15 -20.57 -14.89 -6.93
C PRO A 15 -19.51 -13.80 -6.72
N PRO A 16 -19.32 -13.32 -5.47
CA PRO A 16 -18.23 -12.41 -5.15
C PRO A 16 -16.87 -13.00 -5.55
N ILE A 17 -16.01 -12.15 -6.12
CA ILE A 17 -14.62 -12.51 -6.39
C ILE A 17 -13.80 -12.17 -5.15
N GLU A 18 -13.14 -13.18 -4.59
CA GLU A 18 -12.24 -13.01 -3.46
C GLU A 18 -10.90 -12.44 -3.95
N LEU A 19 -10.56 -11.22 -3.51
CA LEU A 19 -9.30 -10.54 -3.85
C LEU A 19 -8.20 -10.84 -2.83
N ALA A 20 -8.16 -12.07 -2.29
CA ALA A 20 -7.37 -12.48 -1.14
C ALA A 20 -5.95 -11.89 -1.11
N GLY A 21 -5.72 -10.89 -0.24
CA GLY A 21 -4.43 -10.23 -0.04
C GLY A 21 -3.95 -9.32 -1.18
N PHE A 22 -4.58 -9.35 -2.36
CA PHE A 22 -4.23 -8.48 -3.48
C PHE A 22 -4.45 -7.02 -3.12
N VAL A 23 -5.57 -6.70 -2.48
CA VAL A 23 -5.91 -5.34 -2.04
C VAL A 23 -4.89 -4.82 -1.03
N ASP A 24 -4.50 -5.67 -0.06
CA ASP A 24 -3.50 -5.30 0.95
C ASP A 24 -2.12 -5.05 0.34
N ASN A 25 -1.70 -5.88 -0.61
CA ASN A 25 -0.44 -5.67 -1.32
C ASN A 25 -0.49 -4.42 -2.20
N TYR A 26 -1.60 -4.17 -2.89
CA TYR A 26 -1.78 -2.99 -3.71
C TYR A 26 -1.76 -1.69 -2.87
N LEU A 27 -2.46 -1.68 -1.73
CA LEU A 27 -2.56 -0.50 -0.88
C LEU A 27 -1.27 -0.25 -0.10
N TYR A 28 -0.76 -1.29 0.57
CA TYR A 28 0.31 -1.17 1.57
C TYR A 28 1.66 -1.74 1.11
N GLY A 29 1.72 -2.31 -0.09
CA GLY A 29 2.98 -2.79 -0.67
C GLY A 29 3.91 -1.62 -0.98
N CYS A 30 5.03 -1.60 -0.28
CA CYS A 30 6.11 -0.63 -0.48
C CYS A 30 7.47 -1.30 -0.24
N ALA A 31 8.51 -0.80 -0.91
CA ALA A 31 9.88 -1.27 -0.77
C ALA A 31 10.73 -0.17 -0.09
N PRO A 32 10.91 -0.20 1.23
CA PRO A 32 11.76 0.78 1.92
C PRO A 32 13.21 0.63 1.45
N ALA A 33 13.90 1.74 1.21
CA ALA A 33 15.30 1.68 0.81
C ALA A 33 16.18 1.17 1.97
N PRO A 34 17.14 0.27 1.68
CA PRO A 34 18.11 -0.14 2.68
C PRO A 34 18.93 1.08 3.14
N GLU A 35 19.30 1.11 4.42
CA GLU A 35 20.08 2.19 5.03
C GLU A 35 19.37 3.56 5.13
N CYS A 36 18.10 3.69 4.75
CA CYS A 36 17.33 4.91 5.00
C CYS A 36 16.58 4.81 6.33
N GLY A 37 17.02 5.60 7.32
CA GLY A 37 16.35 5.66 8.63
C GLY A 37 14.90 6.13 8.56
N VAL A 38 14.56 7.01 7.60
CA VAL A 38 13.17 7.48 7.40
C VAL A 38 12.28 6.34 6.89
N CYS A 39 12.73 5.59 5.89
CA CYS A 39 11.97 4.45 5.39
C CYS A 39 11.84 3.34 6.43
N ALA A 40 12.86 3.12 7.27
CA ALA A 40 12.80 2.17 8.38
C ALA A 40 11.74 2.59 9.41
N ALA A 41 11.75 3.86 9.84
CA ALA A 41 10.76 4.39 10.78
C ALA A 41 9.33 4.30 10.21
N LEU A 42 9.13 4.71 8.95
CA LEU A 42 7.83 4.61 8.29
C LEU A 42 7.35 3.16 8.13
N ALA A 43 8.26 2.20 7.93
CA ALA A 43 7.90 0.78 7.86
C ALA A 43 7.40 0.25 9.22
N GLU A 44 7.99 0.72 10.32
CA GLU A 44 7.52 0.40 11.69
C GLU A 44 6.17 1.05 12.00
N GLU A 45 5.98 2.30 11.58
CA GLU A 45 4.69 3.01 11.67
C GLU A 45 3.60 2.29 10.88
N LEU A 46 3.90 1.91 9.64
CA LEU A 46 3.00 1.11 8.79
C LEU A 46 2.61 -0.19 9.47
N ALA A 47 3.59 -0.95 10.01
CA ALA A 47 3.33 -2.20 10.69
C ALA A 47 2.45 -2.01 11.93
N THR A 48 2.67 -0.93 12.69
CA THR A 48 1.88 -0.60 13.88
C THR A 48 0.46 -0.17 13.51
N ALA A 49 0.30 0.69 12.50
CA ALA A 49 -1.01 1.12 12.01
C ALA A 49 -1.82 -0.06 11.46
N ARG A 50 -1.18 -1.00 10.74
CA ARG A 50 -1.85 -2.23 10.26
C ARG A 50 -2.33 -3.11 11.41
N ARG A 51 -1.51 -3.30 12.45
CA ARG A 51 -1.93 -4.04 13.67
C ARG A 51 -3.10 -3.34 14.39
N GLY A 52 -3.10 -2.02 14.41
CA GLY A 52 -4.17 -1.20 14.99
C GLY A 52 -5.43 -1.08 14.13
N LYS A 53 -5.44 -1.62 12.89
CA LYS A 53 -6.52 -1.41 11.91
C LYS A 53 -6.77 0.07 11.57
N GLU A 54 -5.72 0.89 11.72
CA GLU A 54 -5.71 2.32 11.41
C GLU A 54 -5.43 2.52 9.91
N HIS A 55 -6.40 2.16 9.07
CA HIS A 55 -6.20 2.04 7.61
C HIS A 55 -5.74 3.32 6.91
N SER A 56 -6.19 4.49 7.37
CA SER A 56 -5.73 5.79 6.84
C SER A 56 -4.25 6.02 7.13
N ARG A 57 -3.83 5.85 8.39
CA ARG A 57 -2.42 6.04 8.79
C ARG A 57 -1.50 5.02 8.12
N ALA A 58 -1.98 3.78 7.96
CA ALA A 58 -1.26 2.75 7.23
C ALA A 58 -1.07 3.14 5.75
N TYR A 59 -2.10 3.69 5.12
CA TYR A 59 -1.99 4.13 3.73
C TYR A 59 -1.01 5.30 3.58
N ASP A 60 -1.09 6.29 4.49
CA ASP A 60 -0.20 7.46 4.46
C ASP A 60 1.27 7.03 4.62
N ALA A 61 1.59 6.19 5.60
CA ALA A 61 2.95 5.68 5.79
C ALA A 61 3.47 4.92 4.55
N ALA A 62 2.64 4.07 3.93
CA ALA A 62 3.01 3.36 2.70
C ALA A 62 3.21 4.31 1.51
N ALA A 63 2.40 5.37 1.40
CA ALA A 63 2.54 6.39 0.37
C ALA A 63 3.83 7.19 0.54
N GLU A 64 4.16 7.58 1.77
CA GLU A 64 5.42 8.28 2.09
C GLU A 64 6.63 7.43 1.72
N ILE A 65 6.64 6.12 2.04
CA ILE A 65 7.74 5.23 1.64
C ILE A 65 7.90 5.18 0.11
N ARG A 66 6.80 5.08 -0.64
CA ARG A 66 6.85 5.03 -2.12
C ARG A 66 7.35 6.32 -2.75
N ASN A 67 6.97 7.46 -2.16
CA ASN A 67 7.30 8.78 -2.69
C ASN A 67 8.58 9.38 -2.09
N HIS A 68 9.20 8.69 -1.12
CA HIS A 68 10.38 9.19 -0.45
C HIS A 68 11.56 9.33 -1.43
N PRO A 69 12.13 10.53 -1.59
CA PRO A 69 13.22 10.74 -2.51
C PRO A 69 14.50 10.08 -1.99
N HIS A 70 14.98 9.06 -2.69
CA HIS A 70 16.33 8.55 -2.48
C HIS A 70 17.28 9.13 -3.53
N PRO A 71 18.45 9.66 -3.13
CA PRO A 71 19.50 9.88 -4.12
C PRO A 71 19.78 8.52 -4.75
N ALA A 72 19.60 8.43 -6.07
CA ALA A 72 19.93 7.21 -6.78
C ALA A 72 21.35 6.81 -6.38
N ARG A 73 21.50 5.62 -5.78
CA ARG A 73 22.82 5.01 -5.66
C ARG A 73 23.44 5.06 -7.07
N PRO A 74 24.69 5.51 -7.28
CA PRO A 74 25.29 5.40 -8.59
C PRO A 74 25.11 3.94 -9.01
N ALA A 75 24.44 3.73 -10.13
CA ALA A 75 24.30 2.43 -10.73
C ALA A 75 25.73 1.95 -11.03
N GLY A 76 26.31 1.22 -10.08
CA GLY A 76 27.57 0.52 -10.26
C GLY A 76 27.34 -0.54 -11.31
N GLU A 77 27.59 -0.15 -12.56
CA GLU A 77 28.29 -0.93 -13.56
C GLU A 77 28.72 -2.32 -13.08
N THR A 78 27.95 -3.33 -13.46
CA THR A 78 28.52 -4.57 -13.95
C THR A 78 28.05 -4.77 -15.37
N GLN A 79 28.87 -4.24 -16.27
CA GLN A 79 29.00 -4.73 -17.63
C GLN A 79 29.38 -6.22 -17.61
N GLY A 80 28.55 -7.04 -18.26
CA GLY A 80 28.95 -8.20 -19.06
C GLY A 80 29.46 -9.46 -18.34
N ARG A 81 28.80 -10.60 -18.62
CA ARG A 81 29.53 -11.84 -18.89
C ARG A 81 28.76 -12.78 -19.82
N LYS A 82 29.27 -12.79 -21.07
CA LYS A 82 29.21 -13.80 -22.16
C LYS A 82 27.87 -14.05 -22.84
#